data_AF-A0A914NPY0-F1
#
_entry.id   AF-A0A914NPY0-F1
#
_cell.length_a   1.000
_cell.length_b   1.000
_cell.length_c   1.000
_cell.angle_alpha   90.00
_cell.angle_beta   90.00
_cell.angle_gamma   90.00
#
_symmetry.space_group_name_H-M   'P 1'
#
loop_
_entity.id
_entity.type
_entity.pdbx_description
1 polymer ?
#
loop_
_entity_poly.entity_id
_entity_poly.type
_entity_poly.pdbx_seq_one_letter_code
_entity_poly.pdbx_strand_id
1 'polypeptide(L)'
;MAVIYSVDVRLVAVSKTFPIDSIIACYEKGQRHFGENYIDELESKDKELTSRGVNGINWHFIGRLQSNKLKKICEIPGLWCIETLDNKKHADLLQSIMANDRKPLKVFIQVNTSGEKNKGGVEPEGLDELVDHVEGKCPNLSLI
;
A
#
# COMPACT_ATOMS: atom_id res chain seq x y z
N MET A 1 -7.05 0.07 38.69
CA MET A 1 -5.93 0.49 37.83
C MET A 1 -6.31 0.15 36.41
N ALA A 2 -6.39 1.14 35.51
CA ALA A 2 -6.56 0.86 34.09
C ALA A 2 -5.24 0.30 33.55
N VAL A 3 -5.26 -0.92 33.02
CA VAL A 3 -4.13 -1.47 32.27
C VAL A 3 -4.13 -0.75 30.94
N ILE A 4 -3.18 0.17 30.75
CA ILE A 4 -2.98 0.82 29.46
C ILE A 4 -2.18 -0.18 28.62
N TYR A 5 -2.86 -0.88 27.72
CA TYR A 5 -2.20 -1.69 26.70
C TYR A 5 -1.54 -0.73 25.71
N SER A 6 -0.21 -0.79 25.62
CA SER A 6 0.52 -0.08 24.56
C SER A 6 0.33 -0.87 23.27
N VAL A 7 -0.61 -0.42 22.43
CA VAL A 7 -0.74 -0.92 21.06
C VAL A 7 0.35 -0.26 20.22
N ASP A 8 1.15 -1.06 19.52
CA ASP A 8 2.09 -0.53 18.54
C ASP A 8 1.30 -0.04 17.32
N VAL A 9 1.20 1.29 17.17
CA VAL A 9 0.40 1.95 16.12
C VAL A 9 1.32 2.64 15.14
N ARG A 10 1.12 2.39 13.85
CA ARG A 10 1.78 3.13 12.77
C ARG A 10 0.89 4.27 12.29
N LEU A 11 1.38 5.50 12.43
CA LEU A 11 0.76 6.66 11.81
C LEU A 11 1.11 6.72 10.32
N VAL A 12 0.09 6.67 9.44
CA VAL A 12 0.21 6.89 7.99
C VAL A 12 -0.40 8.24 7.65
N ALA A 13 0.41 9.20 7.19
CA ALA A 13 -0.04 10.53 6.83
C ALA A 13 -0.56 10.54 5.38
N VAL A 14 -1.86 10.74 5.17
CA VAL A 14 -2.45 10.78 3.81
C VAL A 14 -2.09 12.11 3.14
N SER A 15 -1.31 12.05 2.06
CA SER A 15 -0.73 13.22 1.39
C SER A 15 -1.34 13.55 0.03
N LYS A 16 -2.32 12.76 -0.44
CA LYS A 16 -3.03 13.04 -1.70
C LYS A 16 -3.53 14.47 -1.74
N THR A 17 -3.40 15.15 -2.88
CA THR A 17 -3.78 16.56 -3.09
C THR A 17 -2.96 17.61 -2.34
N PHE A 18 -2.02 17.21 -1.47
CA PHE A 18 -1.10 18.15 -0.83
C PHE A 18 0.20 18.31 -1.63
N PRO A 19 0.79 19.53 -1.65
CA PRO A 19 2.05 19.79 -2.34
C PRO A 19 3.22 19.07 -1.66
N ILE A 20 4.30 18.85 -2.42
CA ILE A 20 5.53 18.20 -1.93
C ILE A 20 6.09 18.87 -0.67
N ASP A 21 6.04 20.20 -0.59
CA ASP A 21 6.58 20.92 0.56
C ASP A 21 5.87 20.58 1.88
N SER A 22 4.59 20.19 1.82
CA SER A 22 3.87 19.68 3.01
C SER A 22 4.41 18.33 3.47
N ILE A 23 4.80 17.48 2.53
CA ILE A 23 5.40 16.16 2.82
C ILE A 23 6.79 16.36 3.41
N ILE A 24 7.59 17.27 2.86
CA ILE A 24 8.93 17.62 3.39
C ILE A 24 8.81 18.14 4.82
N ALA A 25 7.88 19.06 5.09
CA ALA A 25 7.66 19.58 6.44
C ALA A 25 7.33 18.46 7.45
N CYS A 26 6.47 17.50 7.09
CA CYS A 26 6.18 16.34 7.93
C CYS A 26 7.40 15.41 8.08
N TYR A 27 8.16 15.20 6.99
CA TYR A 27 9.35 14.36 6.97
C TYR A 27 10.44 14.91 7.91
N GLU A 28 10.66 16.21 7.94
CA GLU A 28 11.59 16.89 8.86
C GLU A 28 11.20 16.71 10.32
N LYS A 29 9.92 16.44 10.61
CA LYS A 29 9.42 16.10 11.96
C LYS A 29 9.45 14.61 12.28
N GLY A 30 10.04 13.79 11.41
CA GLY A 30 10.20 12.35 11.63
C GLY A 30 9.11 11.48 10.99
N GLN A 31 8.11 12.06 10.33
CA GLN A 31 7.12 11.26 9.59
C GLN A 31 7.80 10.51 8.44
N ARG A 32 7.51 9.22 8.28
CA ARG A 32 8.07 8.38 7.20
C ARG A 32 7.01 7.67 6.38
N HIS A 33 5.87 7.34 6.99
CA HIS A 33 4.80 6.61 6.32
C HIS A 33 3.76 7.56 5.74
N PHE A 34 3.56 7.51 4.43
CA PHE A 34 2.63 8.39 3.72
C PHE A 34 1.68 7.59 2.84
N GLY A 35 0.42 8.03 2.77
CA GLY A 35 -0.64 7.38 2.02
C GLY A 35 -1.01 8.13 0.74
N GLU A 36 -1.05 7.41 -0.39
CA GLU A 36 -1.46 7.97 -1.68
C GLU A 36 -2.56 7.14 -2.36
N ASN A 37 -3.48 7.82 -3.04
CA ASN A 37 -4.61 7.21 -3.74
C ASN A 37 -4.33 6.99 -5.24
N TYR A 38 -3.42 7.75 -5.83
CA TYR A 38 -3.22 7.77 -7.28
C TYR A 38 -1.78 7.40 -7.61
N ILE A 39 -1.60 6.37 -8.44
CA ILE A 39 -0.28 5.83 -8.79
C ILE A 39 0.61 6.88 -9.46
N ASP A 40 0.03 7.72 -10.33
CA ASP A 40 0.80 8.76 -11.04
C ASP A 40 1.25 9.88 -10.10
N GLU A 41 0.42 10.24 -9.11
CA GLU A 41 0.77 11.21 -8.08
C GLU A 41 1.86 10.65 -7.16
N LEU A 42 1.71 9.40 -6.70
CA LEU A 42 2.70 8.71 -5.88
C LEU A 42 4.07 8.66 -6.59
N GLU A 43 4.09 8.22 -7.86
CA GLU A 43 5.33 8.16 -8.65
C GLU A 43 5.98 9.54 -8.82
N SER A 44 5.18 10.56 -9.17
CA SER A 44 5.69 11.92 -9.32
C SER A 44 6.30 12.43 -8.02
N LYS A 45 5.63 12.19 -6.90
CA LYS A 45 6.10 12.62 -5.58
C LYS A 45 7.36 11.90 -5.14
N ASP A 46 7.43 10.59 -5.34
CA ASP A 46 8.60 9.78 -5.01
C ASP A 46 9.86 10.25 -5.78
N LYS A 47 9.70 10.48 -7.09
CA LYS A 47 10.77 11.01 -7.95
C LYS A 47 11.22 12.40 -7.51
N GLU A 48 10.28 13.30 -7.21
CA GLU A 48 10.59 14.66 -6.80
C GLU A 48 11.24 14.73 -5.41
N LEU A 49 10.78 13.93 -4.45
CA LEU A 49 11.41 13.83 -3.13
C LEU A 49 12.83 13.28 -3.24
N THR A 50 13.02 12.22 -4.04
CA THR A 50 14.34 11.64 -4.27
C THR A 50 15.29 12.65 -4.92
N SER A 51 14.83 13.42 -5.91
CA SER A 51 15.67 14.44 -6.58
C SER A 51 16.04 15.61 -5.65
N ARG A 52 15.21 15.89 -4.64
CA ARG A 52 15.47 16.86 -3.56
C ARG A 52 16.29 16.26 -2.39
N GLY A 53 16.74 15.02 -2.50
CA GLY A 53 17.54 14.34 -1.46
C GLY A 53 16.73 13.80 -0.28
N VAL A 54 15.41 13.82 -0.36
CA VAL A 54 14.51 13.26 0.65
C VAL A 54 14.32 11.77 0.35
N ASN A 55 14.99 10.92 1.14
CA ASN A 55 15.00 9.47 0.98
C ASN A 55 14.32 8.77 2.17
N GLY A 56 13.97 7.49 2.02
CA GLY A 56 13.41 6.70 3.13
C GLY A 56 11.94 7.00 3.44
N ILE A 57 11.20 7.52 2.47
CA ILE A 57 9.74 7.55 2.50
C ILE A 57 9.21 6.13 2.33
N ASN A 58 8.21 5.78 3.15
CA ASN A 58 7.47 4.53 3.07
C ASN A 58 6.08 4.83 2.53
N TRP A 59 5.86 4.59 1.24
CA TRP A 59 4.58 4.82 0.58
C TRP A 59 3.61 3.67 0.80
N HIS A 60 2.43 4.01 1.31
CA HIS A 60 1.26 3.15 1.39
C HIS A 60 0.35 3.51 0.23
N PHE A 61 0.10 2.56 -0.66
CA PHE A 61 -0.93 2.76 -1.66
C PHE A 61 -2.29 2.38 -1.07
N ILE A 62 -3.17 3.37 -0.93
CA ILE A 62 -4.49 3.27 -0.31
C ILE A 62 -5.62 3.55 -1.30
N GLY A 63 -5.30 3.59 -2.60
CA GLY A 63 -6.23 3.84 -3.69
C GLY A 63 -6.75 2.57 -4.34
N ARG A 64 -7.72 2.71 -5.25
CA ARG A 64 -8.20 1.57 -6.02
C ARG A 64 -7.13 1.08 -6.99
N LEU A 65 -6.82 -0.21 -6.96
CA LEU A 65 -5.91 -0.84 -7.91
C LEU A 65 -6.49 -0.86 -9.32
N GLN A 66 -5.63 -0.56 -10.29
CA GLN A 66 -5.93 -0.61 -11.72
C GLN A 66 -4.95 -1.59 -12.36
N SER A 67 -5.46 -2.66 -12.98
CA SER A 67 -4.63 -3.77 -13.47
C SER A 67 -3.52 -3.30 -14.43
N ASN A 68 -3.79 -2.33 -15.30
CA ASN A 68 -2.83 -1.75 -16.25
C ASN A 68 -1.74 -0.87 -15.60
N LYS A 69 -1.87 -0.51 -14.32
CA LYS A 69 -0.90 0.30 -13.58
C LYS A 69 -0.16 -0.47 -12.49
N LEU A 70 -0.43 -1.76 -12.30
CA LEU A 70 0.24 -2.55 -11.24
C LEU A 70 1.75 -2.66 -11.46
N LYS A 71 2.20 -2.80 -12.71
CA LYS A 71 3.64 -2.79 -12.99
C LYS A 71 4.28 -1.47 -12.57
N LYS A 72 3.63 -0.36 -12.92
CA LYS A 72 4.11 0.99 -12.64
C LYS A 72 4.26 1.24 -11.13
N ILE A 73 3.26 0.87 -10.32
CA ILE A 73 3.36 1.09 -8.87
C ILE A 73 4.47 0.23 -8.23
N CYS A 74 4.62 -1.03 -8.66
CA CYS A 74 5.67 -1.92 -8.15
C CYS A 74 7.10 -1.47 -8.50
N GLU A 75 7.28 -0.56 -9.46
CA GLU A 75 8.56 0.01 -9.83
C GLU A 75 8.96 1.22 -8.97
N ILE A 76 8.06 1.72 -8.12
CA ILE A 76 8.31 2.90 -7.28
C ILE A 76 9.20 2.49 -6.09
N PRO A 77 10.45 3.02 -5.99
CA PRO A 77 11.40 2.59 -4.96
C PRO A 77 10.91 2.73 -3.52
N GLY A 78 10.19 3.80 -3.21
CA GLY A 78 9.63 4.03 -1.87
C GLY A 78 8.36 3.24 -1.55
N LEU A 79 7.84 2.39 -2.46
CA LEU A 79 6.63 1.61 -2.19
C LEU A 79 6.86 0.67 -1.00
N TRP A 80 6.14 0.94 0.09
CA TRP A 80 6.20 0.13 1.30
C TRP A 80 5.14 -0.97 1.31
N CYS A 81 3.90 -0.66 0.94
CA CYS A 81 2.83 -1.66 0.77
C CYS A 81 1.69 -1.19 -0.14
N ILE A 82 0.85 -2.14 -0.52
CA ILE A 82 -0.49 -1.90 -1.10
C ILE A 82 -1.54 -2.30 -0.06
N GLU A 83 -2.43 -1.39 0.33
CA GLU A 83 -3.45 -1.68 1.37
C GLU A 83 -4.80 -2.15 0.81
N THR A 84 -4.93 -2.23 -0.51
CA THR A 84 -6.21 -2.31 -1.20
C THR A 84 -6.33 -3.54 -2.10
N LEU A 85 -5.69 -4.66 -1.72
CA LEU A 85 -5.82 -5.90 -2.47
C LEU A 85 -7.20 -6.51 -2.18
N ASP A 86 -8.02 -6.72 -3.21
CA ASP A 86 -9.41 -7.14 -3.05
C ASP A 86 -9.82 -8.31 -3.96
N ASN A 87 -8.89 -8.89 -4.72
CA ASN A 87 -9.20 -10.03 -5.57
C ASN A 87 -7.95 -10.82 -5.99
N LYS A 88 -8.18 -12.09 -6.33
CA LYS A 88 -7.14 -13.05 -6.76
C LYS A 88 -6.41 -12.62 -8.03
N LYS A 89 -7.12 -12.01 -8.99
CA LYS A 89 -6.51 -11.56 -10.26
C LYS A 89 -5.45 -10.47 -10.04
N HIS A 90 -5.69 -9.54 -9.11
CA HIS A 90 -4.69 -8.56 -8.70
C HIS A 90 -3.53 -9.23 -7.94
N ALA A 91 -3.81 -10.19 -7.07
CA ALA A 91 -2.77 -10.95 -6.36
C ALA A 91 -1.84 -11.69 -7.35
N ASP A 92 -2.41 -12.42 -8.31
CA ASP A 92 -1.66 -13.16 -9.34
C ASP A 92 -0.81 -12.24 -10.21
N LEU A 93 -1.35 -11.07 -10.58
CA LEU A 93 -0.61 -10.11 -11.38
C LEU A 93 0.55 -9.48 -10.60
N LEU A 94 0.33 -9.08 -9.34
CA LEU A 94 1.39 -8.57 -8.47
C LEU A 94 2.46 -9.64 -8.23
N GLN A 95 2.05 -10.87 -7.92
CA GLN A 95 2.92 -12.03 -7.76
C GLN A 95 3.86 -12.22 -8.96
N SER A 96 3.31 -12.13 -10.17
CA SER A 96 4.06 -12.26 -11.43
C SER A 96 5.04 -11.10 -11.63
N ILE A 97 4.60 -9.86 -11.38
CA ILE A 97 5.45 -8.66 -11.50
C ILE A 97 6.65 -8.71 -10.55
N MET A 98 6.44 -9.25 -9.34
CA MET A 98 7.44 -9.26 -8.28
C MET A 98 8.43 -10.43 -8.34
N ALA A 99 8.36 -11.30 -9.36
CA ALA A 99 9.15 -12.54 -9.44
C ALA A 99 10.68 -12.37 -9.63
N ASN A 100 11.18 -11.18 -9.91
CA ASN A 100 12.60 -10.95 -10.22
C ASN A 100 13.45 -10.56 -8.99
N ASP A 101 13.54 -11.43 -7.97
CA ASP A 101 14.42 -11.31 -6.79
C ASP A 101 14.29 -10.00 -5.97
N ARG A 102 13.08 -9.44 -5.91
CA ARG A 102 12.75 -8.36 -4.97
C ARG A 102 12.27 -8.95 -3.65
N LYS A 103 12.41 -8.20 -2.56
CA LYS A 103 11.71 -8.53 -1.31
C LYS A 103 10.21 -8.66 -1.61
N PRO A 104 9.50 -9.64 -1.01
CA PRO A 104 8.07 -9.78 -1.21
C PRO A 104 7.33 -8.46 -0.98
N LEU A 105 6.43 -8.13 -1.90
CA LEU A 105 5.61 -6.94 -1.79
C LEU A 105 4.61 -7.12 -0.65
N LYS A 106 4.68 -6.23 0.31
CA LYS A 106 3.72 -6.15 1.40
C LYS A 106 2.34 -5.75 0.90
N VAL A 107 1.32 -6.48 1.32
CA VAL A 107 -0.06 -6.23 0.95
C VAL A 107 -0.99 -6.37 2.16
N PHE A 108 -2.04 -5.55 2.22
CA PHE A 108 -3.22 -5.82 3.04
C PHE A 108 -4.38 -6.22 2.14
N ILE A 109 -5.29 -7.04 2.69
CA ILE A 109 -6.56 -7.33 2.06
C ILE A 109 -7.58 -6.29 2.50
N GLN A 110 -8.22 -5.66 1.52
CA GLN A 110 -9.33 -4.74 1.76
C GLN A 110 -10.63 -5.52 1.88
N VAL A 111 -11.33 -5.33 3.00
CA VAL A 111 -12.64 -5.96 3.27
C VAL A 111 -13.73 -4.89 3.24
N ASN A 112 -14.82 -5.16 2.52
CA ASN A 112 -16.02 -4.33 2.52
C ASN A 112 -16.88 -4.65 3.76
N THR A 113 -16.66 -3.93 4.86
CA THR A 113 -17.43 -4.14 6.10
C THR A 113 -18.80 -3.46 6.10
N SER A 114 -19.14 -2.70 5.05
CA SER A 114 -20.38 -1.93 4.98
C SER A 114 -21.52 -2.61 4.23
N GLY A 115 -21.22 -3.66 3.45
CA GLY A 115 -22.18 -4.33 2.55
C GLY A 115 -22.67 -3.45 1.38
N GLU A 116 -22.17 -2.23 1.23
CA GLU A 116 -22.51 -1.37 0.11
C GLU A 116 -21.79 -1.83 -1.16
N LYS A 117 -22.55 -2.20 -2.19
CA LYS A 117 -22.03 -2.73 -3.47
C LYS A 117 -21.07 -1.80 -4.23
N ASN A 118 -21.07 -0.51 -3.91
CA ASN A 118 -20.23 0.49 -4.57
C ASN A 118 -18.87 0.70 -3.88
N LYS A 119 -18.64 0.09 -2.71
CA LYS A 119 -17.35 0.12 -2.03
C LYS A 119 -16.48 -1.03 -2.52
N GLY A 120 -15.17 -0.77 -2.57
CA GLY A 120 -14.18 -1.81 -2.90
C GLY A 120 -13.92 -2.74 -1.73
N GLY A 121 -13.23 -3.84 -2.00
CA GLY A 121 -12.92 -4.88 -1.02
C GLY A 121 -13.67 -6.18 -1.27
N VAL A 122 -13.13 -7.27 -0.72
CA VAL A 122 -13.85 -8.55 -0.63
C VAL A 122 -14.97 -8.44 0.40
N GLU A 123 -16.06 -9.17 0.18
CA GLU A 123 -17.04 -9.37 1.24
C GLU A 123 -16.40 -10.21 2.37
N PRO A 124 -16.81 -10.03 3.64
CA PRO A 124 -16.23 -10.75 4.78
C PRO A 124 -16.18 -12.26 4.58
N GLU A 125 -17.19 -12.86 3.95
CA GLU A 125 -17.27 -14.30 3.68
C GLU A 125 -16.24 -14.77 2.64
N GLY A 126 -15.72 -13.86 1.80
CA GLY A 126 -14.69 -14.15 0.81
C GLY A 126 -13.26 -13.87 1.29
N LEU A 127 -13.08 -13.40 2.53
CA LEU A 127 -11.77 -13.05 3.08
C LEU A 127 -10.84 -14.26 3.14
N ASP A 128 -11.27 -15.34 3.79
CA ASP A 128 -10.46 -16.54 4.00
C ASP A 128 -9.97 -17.11 2.65
N GLU A 129 -10.85 -17.13 1.64
CA GLU A 129 -10.50 -17.62 0.30
C GLU A 129 -9.42 -16.78 -0.39
N LEU A 130 -9.37 -15.48 -0.12
CA LEU A 130 -8.34 -14.59 -0.65
C LEU A 130 -7.04 -14.68 0.16
N VAL A 131 -7.12 -14.79 1.49
CA VAL A 131 -5.95 -15.03 2.37
C VAL A 131 -5.24 -16.31 1.94
N ASP A 132 -5.98 -17.42 1.88
CA ASP A 132 -5.44 -18.73 1.48
C ASP A 132 -4.79 -18.70 0.10
N HIS A 133 -5.38 -17.93 -0.83
CA HIS A 133 -4.81 -17.77 -2.17
C HIS A 133 -3.49 -16.99 -2.14
N VAL A 134 -3.41 -15.89 -1.39
CA VAL A 134 -2.18 -15.10 -1.28
C VAL A 134 -1.08 -15.90 -0.59
N GLU A 135 -1.36 -16.51 0.56
CA GLU A 135 -0.36 -17.29 1.31
C GLU A 135 0.08 -18.55 0.57
N GLY A 136 -0.85 -19.26 -0.08
CA GLY A 136 -0.58 -20.53 -0.74
C GLY A 136 0.00 -20.41 -2.16
N LYS A 137 -0.23 -19.30 -2.87
CA LYS A 137 0.11 -19.17 -4.30
C LYS A 137 0.91 -17.92 -4.66
N CYS A 138 1.07 -16.96 -3.74
CA CYS A 138 1.75 -15.70 -4.02
C CYS A 138 2.99 -15.49 -3.13
N PRO A 139 4.07 -16.30 -3.27
CA PRO A 139 5.26 -16.20 -2.42
C PRO A 139 6.03 -14.87 -2.54
N ASN A 140 5.79 -14.07 -3.60
CA ASN A 140 6.35 -12.74 -3.76
C ASN A 140 5.47 -11.65 -3.17
N LEU A 141 4.37 -12.01 -2.49
CA LEU A 141 3.56 -11.13 -1.68
C LEU A 141 3.71 -11.52 -0.20
N SER A 142 3.61 -10.54 0.68
CA SER A 142 3.59 -10.76 2.13
C SER A 142 2.36 -10.07 2.69
N LEU A 143 1.42 -10.85 3.25
CA LEU A 143 0.35 -10.28 4.05
C LEU A 143 0.95 -9.61 5.30
N ILE A 144 0.34 -8.50 5.73
CA ILE A 144 0.63 -7.79 6.99
C ILE A 144 -0.59 -7.82 7.88
#